data_AF-A0A936BSZ6-F1
#
_entry.id   AF-A0A936BSZ6-F1
#
_cell.length_a   1.000
_cell.length_b   1.000
_cell.length_c   1.000
_cell.angle_alpha   90.00
_cell.angle_beta   90.00
_cell.angle_gamma   90.00
#
_symmetry.space_group_name_H-M   'P 1'
#
loop_
_entity.id
_entity.type
_entity.pdbx_description
1 polymer ?
#
loop_
_entity_poly.entity_id
_entity_poly.type
_entity_poly.pdbx_seq_one_letter_code
_entity_poly.pdbx_strand_id
1 'polypeptide(L)'
;MGEHDFTCRLLTDLGYKILLRKTAARPGKPLIFARRGPALAFGLPGNPLAHFVCLHLFVQAALDTLAGLPATAPFQPGLLATDLTADGNARETLWPAHWQLVNGAATLTPLRWISSGDLSSLATANAFIRVAAGAGRLARGASIEFAPTLPQP
;
A
#
# COMPACT_ATOMS: atom_id res chain seq x y z
N MET A 1 -2.51 -16.03 2.74
CA MET A 1 -1.71 -17.14 2.18
C MET A 1 -2.27 -18.41 2.75
N GLY A 2 -2.61 -19.35 1.86
CA GLY A 2 -3.10 -20.67 2.23
C GLY A 2 -2.00 -21.48 2.92
N GLU A 3 -2.40 -22.55 3.58
CA GLU A 3 -1.54 -23.42 4.41
C GLU A 3 -0.38 -24.11 3.67
N HIS A 4 -0.18 -23.81 2.39
CA HIS A 4 0.87 -24.36 1.54
C HIS A 4 1.59 -23.23 0.78
N ASP A 5 2.22 -22.30 1.50
CA ASP A 5 3.07 -21.26 0.89
C ASP A 5 4.43 -21.86 0.49
N PHE A 6 4.46 -22.47 -0.70
CA PHE A 6 5.67 -23.03 -1.30
C PHE A 6 6.63 -21.97 -1.84
N THR A 7 6.24 -20.68 -1.89
CA THR A 7 7.03 -19.62 -2.50
C THR A 7 8.36 -19.44 -1.78
N CYS A 8 8.39 -19.49 -0.45
CA CYS A 8 9.65 -19.43 0.30
C CYS A 8 10.57 -20.60 -0.03
N ARG A 9 10.03 -21.83 -0.05
CA ARG A 9 10.80 -23.04 -0.34
C ARG A 9 11.37 -22.99 -1.76
N LEU A 10 10.53 -22.67 -2.75
CA LEU A 10 10.96 -22.52 -4.15
C LEU A 10 12.06 -21.47 -4.30
N LEU A 11 11.91 -20.30 -3.67
CA LEU A 11 12.94 -19.25 -3.73
C LEU A 11 14.26 -19.73 -3.12
N THR A 12 14.22 -20.41 -1.97
CA THR A 12 15.41 -21.00 -1.35
C THR A 12 16.04 -22.08 -2.24
N ASP A 13 15.25 -22.98 -2.81
CA ASP A 13 15.71 -24.03 -3.73
C ASP A 13 16.34 -23.44 -5.01
N LEU A 14 15.86 -22.27 -5.46
CA LEU A 14 16.44 -21.51 -6.57
C LEU A 14 17.68 -20.67 -6.17
N GLY A 15 18.17 -20.80 -4.93
CA GLY A 15 19.35 -20.10 -4.43
C GLY A 15 19.11 -18.65 -4.02
N TYR A 16 17.86 -18.22 -3.81
CA TYR A 16 17.57 -16.91 -3.22
C TYR A 16 17.71 -16.97 -1.70
N LYS A 17 18.38 -15.96 -1.15
CA LYS A 17 18.35 -15.69 0.29
C LYS A 17 17.08 -14.91 0.61
N ILE A 18 16.22 -15.48 1.45
CA ILE A 18 15.06 -14.75 2.00
C ILE A 18 15.58 -13.67 2.95
N LEU A 19 15.31 -12.41 2.64
CA LEU A 19 15.73 -11.24 3.43
C LEU A 19 14.64 -10.79 4.39
N LEU A 20 13.38 -10.91 3.98
CA LEU A 20 12.25 -10.54 4.79
C LEU A 20 11.07 -11.47 4.50
N ARG A 21 10.48 -11.95 5.59
CA ARG A 21 9.22 -12.69 5.59
C ARG A 21 8.34 -12.06 6.65
N LYS A 22 7.71 -10.93 6.32
CA LYS A 22 6.84 -10.24 7.28
C LYS A 22 5.44 -10.86 7.25
N THR A 23 5.09 -11.50 8.36
CA THR A 23 3.71 -11.86 8.71
C THR A 23 3.07 -10.82 9.66
N ALA A 24 3.82 -9.78 10.07
CA ALA A 24 3.48 -8.93 11.23
C ALA A 24 3.63 -7.40 11.02
N ALA A 25 3.41 -6.87 9.80
CA ALA A 25 3.05 -5.45 9.64
C ALA A 25 1.55 -5.39 9.34
N ARG A 26 0.79 -4.56 10.07
CA ARG A 26 -0.66 -4.40 9.88
C ARG A 26 -0.91 -2.95 9.45
N PRO A 27 -1.51 -2.72 8.27
CA PRO A 27 -2.32 -3.66 7.47
C PRO A 27 -1.54 -4.41 6.38
N GLY A 28 -1.57 -5.76 6.37
CA GLY A 28 -1.11 -6.59 5.25
C GLY A 28 -0.23 -7.81 5.60
N LYS A 29 -0.83 -9.00 5.76
CA LYS A 29 -0.11 -10.30 5.72
C LYS A 29 0.09 -10.71 4.23
N PRO A 30 1.05 -11.59 3.91
CA PRO A 30 2.49 -11.59 4.15
C PRO A 30 3.27 -11.12 2.90
N LEU A 31 4.38 -10.44 3.13
CA LEU A 31 5.34 -10.08 2.08
C LEU A 31 6.57 -10.98 2.21
N ILE A 32 6.97 -11.61 1.11
CA ILE A 32 8.27 -12.26 0.98
C ILE A 32 9.16 -11.34 0.16
N PHE A 33 10.37 -11.08 0.63
CA PHE A 33 11.41 -10.39 -0.12
C PHE A 33 12.68 -11.22 -0.05
N ALA A 34 13.26 -11.51 -1.20
CA ALA A 34 14.43 -12.36 -1.34
C ALA A 34 15.40 -11.82 -2.40
N ARG A 35 16.66 -12.23 -2.31
CA ARG A 35 17.73 -11.76 -3.19
C ARG A 35 18.67 -12.88 -3.61
N ARG A 36 19.13 -12.83 -4.87
CA ARG A 36 20.17 -13.69 -5.44
C ARG A 36 21.10 -12.86 -6.33
N GLY A 37 22.28 -12.51 -5.83
CA GLY A 37 23.18 -11.57 -6.52
C GLY A 37 22.49 -10.20 -6.73
N PRO A 38 22.39 -9.69 -7.96
CA PRO A 38 21.65 -8.47 -8.27
C PRO A 38 20.12 -8.69 -8.41
N ALA A 39 19.65 -9.94 -8.50
CA ALA A 39 18.23 -10.23 -8.69
C ALA A 39 17.46 -10.13 -7.37
N LEU A 40 16.30 -9.46 -7.43
CA LEU A 40 15.33 -9.34 -6.34
C LEU A 40 14.08 -10.16 -6.66
N ALA A 41 13.47 -10.76 -5.64
CA ALA A 41 12.22 -11.49 -5.76
C ALA A 41 11.23 -11.06 -4.66
N PHE A 42 9.97 -10.88 -5.05
CA PHE A 42 8.88 -10.46 -4.18
C PHE A 42 7.73 -11.48 -4.24
N GLY A 43 7.32 -11.99 -3.07
CA GLY A 43 6.09 -12.75 -2.91
C GLY A 43 5.01 -11.84 -2.35
N LEU A 44 4.07 -11.43 -3.21
CA LEU A 44 2.98 -10.51 -2.86
C LEU A 44 1.75 -11.28 -2.38
N PRO A 45 0.92 -10.69 -1.50
CA PRO A 45 -0.34 -11.30 -1.07
C PRO A 45 -1.30 -11.55 -2.25
N GLY A 46 -2.16 -12.57 -2.14
CA GLY A 46 -3.24 -12.81 -3.11
C GLY A 46 -4.48 -11.93 -2.91
N ASN A 47 -4.57 -11.20 -1.79
CA ASN A 47 -5.65 -10.24 -1.57
C ASN A 47 -5.40 -8.97 -2.40
N PRO A 48 -6.33 -8.48 -3.23
CA PRO A 48 -6.09 -7.36 -4.15
C PRO A 48 -5.58 -6.09 -3.47
N LEU A 49 -6.20 -5.65 -2.37
CA LEU A 49 -5.72 -4.46 -1.64
C LEU A 49 -4.31 -4.67 -1.11
N ALA A 50 -4.07 -5.78 -0.42
CA ALA A 50 -2.77 -6.07 0.17
C ALA A 50 -1.68 -6.24 -0.92
N HIS A 51 -2.03 -6.84 -2.06
CA HIS A 51 -1.17 -6.96 -3.22
C HIS A 51 -0.77 -5.59 -3.74
N PHE A 52 -1.76 -4.73 -3.99
CA PHE A 52 -1.58 -3.41 -4.58
C PHE A 52 -0.80 -2.49 -3.64
N VAL A 53 -1.09 -2.52 -2.34
CA VAL A 53 -0.29 -1.82 -1.31
C VAL A 53 1.15 -2.31 -1.31
N CYS A 54 1.37 -3.64 -1.30
CA CYS A 54 2.74 -4.16 -1.24
C CYS A 54 3.54 -3.82 -2.51
N LEU A 55 2.89 -3.82 -3.67
CA LEU A 55 3.48 -3.42 -4.93
C LEU A 55 4.00 -1.97 -4.84
N HIS A 56 3.14 -1.02 -4.46
CA HIS A 56 3.50 0.40 -4.46
C HIS A 56 4.43 0.81 -3.32
N LEU A 57 4.37 0.14 -2.15
CA LEU A 57 5.23 0.49 -1.02
C LEU A 57 6.61 -0.18 -1.07
N PHE A 58 6.70 -1.42 -1.57
CA PHE A 58 7.94 -2.20 -1.51
C PHE A 58 8.56 -2.45 -2.88
N VAL A 59 7.75 -2.83 -3.88
CA VAL A 59 8.27 -3.12 -5.22
C VAL A 59 8.67 -1.83 -5.92
N GLN A 60 7.84 -0.78 -5.86
CA GLN A 60 8.19 0.52 -6.41
C GLN A 60 9.46 1.08 -5.78
N ALA A 61 9.58 1.05 -4.44
CA ALA A 61 10.79 1.52 -3.75
C ALA A 61 12.07 0.75 -4.18
N ALA A 62 11.94 -0.55 -4.45
CA ALA A 62 13.04 -1.34 -4.98
C ALA A 62 13.37 -0.99 -6.44
N LEU A 63 12.36 -0.75 -7.28
CA LEU A 63 12.55 -0.30 -8.65
C LEU A 63 13.21 1.09 -8.69
N ASP A 64 12.77 2.03 -7.86
CA ASP A 64 13.36 3.36 -7.74
C ASP A 64 14.84 3.27 -7.36
N THR A 65 15.16 2.42 -6.37
CA THR A 65 16.54 2.16 -5.95
C THR A 65 17.38 1.57 -7.09
N LEU A 66 16.84 0.60 -7.84
CA LEU A 66 17.52 0.00 -8.98
C LEU A 66 17.70 0.99 -10.15
N ALA A 67 16.79 1.95 -10.30
CA ALA A 67 16.86 3.02 -11.28
C ALA A 67 17.79 4.18 -10.85
N GLY A 68 18.35 4.14 -9.63
CA GLY A 68 19.19 5.21 -9.09
C GLY A 68 18.40 6.46 -8.67
N LEU A 69 17.08 6.34 -8.50
CA LEU A 69 16.23 7.41 -8.01
C LEU A 69 16.37 7.57 -6.48
N PRO A 70 16.18 8.79 -5.95
CA PRO A 70 16.21 9.01 -4.51
C PRO A 70 15.05 8.29 -3.82
N ALA A 71 15.31 7.78 -2.61
CA ALA A 71 14.26 7.21 -1.78
C ALA A 71 13.24 8.29 -1.43
N THR A 72 11.98 8.05 -1.80
CA THR A 72 10.87 8.95 -1.48
C THR A 72 10.13 8.42 -0.25
N ALA A 73 9.70 9.32 0.64
CA ALA A 73 8.85 8.93 1.75
C ALA A 73 7.53 8.35 1.21
N PRO A 74 7.07 7.19 1.69
CA PRO A 74 5.88 6.54 1.14
C PRO A 74 4.58 7.32 1.45
N PHE A 75 4.61 8.17 2.47
CA PHE A 75 3.47 8.98 2.89
C PHE A 75 3.82 10.46 2.83
N GLN A 76 2.84 11.26 2.40
CA GLN A 76 2.90 12.71 2.38
C GLN A 76 1.57 13.29 2.91
N PRO A 77 1.55 14.52 3.43
CA PRO A 77 0.34 15.13 3.92
C PRO A 77 -0.59 15.57 2.77
N GLY A 78 -1.90 15.49 3.00
CA GLY A 78 -2.91 16.13 2.17
C GLY A 78 -4.19 16.40 2.94
N LEU A 79 -5.20 16.93 2.26
CA LEU A 79 -6.47 17.35 2.85
C LEU A 79 -7.63 16.53 2.29
N LEU A 80 -8.55 16.09 3.16
CA LEU A 80 -9.78 15.40 2.72
C LEU A 80 -10.71 16.35 1.94
N ALA A 81 -11.10 15.95 0.73
CA ALA A 81 -12.07 16.65 -0.11
C ALA A 81 -13.52 16.44 0.36
N THR A 82 -13.79 15.27 0.93
CA THR A 82 -15.09 14.87 1.47
C THR A 82 -14.88 14.16 2.80
N ASP A 83 -15.95 14.02 3.59
CA ASP A 83 -15.89 13.24 4.82
C ASP A 83 -15.55 11.77 4.53
N LEU A 84 -14.81 11.16 5.45
CA LEU A 84 -14.52 9.74 5.46
C LEU A 84 -15.07 9.13 6.74
N THR A 85 -16.03 8.22 6.62
CA THR A 85 -16.54 7.44 7.76
C THR A 85 -15.82 6.10 7.78
N ALA A 86 -14.93 5.92 8.74
CA ALA A 86 -14.13 4.71 8.93
C ALA A 86 -14.56 3.88 10.17
N ASP A 87 -15.79 4.12 10.65
CA ASP A 87 -16.34 3.52 11.86
C ASP A 87 -16.16 2.00 11.88
N GLY A 88 -15.77 1.48 13.04
CA GLY A 88 -15.57 0.04 13.25
C GLY A 88 -14.25 -0.51 12.72
N ASN A 89 -13.36 0.32 12.14
CA ASN A 89 -12.01 -0.12 11.78
C ASN A 89 -11.14 -0.31 13.02
N ALA A 90 -11.09 -1.53 13.54
CA ALA A 90 -10.22 -1.89 14.67
C ALA A 90 -8.71 -1.84 14.35
N ARG A 91 -8.32 -1.48 13.11
CA ARG A 91 -6.94 -1.55 12.61
C ARG A 91 -6.64 -0.37 11.70
N GLU A 92 -5.35 -0.02 11.64
CA GLU A 92 -4.86 0.89 10.61
C GLU A 92 -5.23 0.33 9.24
N THR A 93 -5.74 1.20 8.38
CA THR A 93 -6.29 0.83 7.08
C THR A 93 -5.77 1.79 6.02
N LEU A 94 -5.30 1.24 4.91
CA LEU A 94 -4.98 2.01 3.72
C LEU A 94 -6.23 2.09 2.86
N TRP A 95 -6.90 3.23 2.94
CA TRP A 95 -8.20 3.46 2.32
C TRP A 95 -8.02 3.96 0.88
N PRO A 96 -8.57 3.28 -0.15
CA PRO A 96 -8.41 3.70 -1.55
C PRO A 96 -8.96 5.10 -1.80
N ALA A 97 -8.24 5.93 -2.55
CA ALA A 97 -8.63 7.31 -2.81
C ALA A 97 -8.21 7.79 -4.20
N HIS A 98 -8.88 8.86 -4.65
CA HIS A 98 -8.35 9.75 -5.68
C HIS A 98 -7.64 10.92 -5.01
N TRP A 99 -6.44 11.24 -5.46
CA TRP A 99 -5.71 12.44 -5.07
C TRP A 99 -5.44 13.30 -6.30
N GLN A 100 -5.42 14.60 -6.08
CA GLN A 100 -5.09 15.61 -7.10
C GLN A 100 -4.51 16.85 -6.42
N LEU A 101 -3.76 17.64 -7.18
CA LEU A 101 -3.25 18.92 -6.71
C LEU A 101 -4.30 20.02 -6.98
N VAL A 102 -4.79 20.67 -5.94
CA VAL A 102 -5.76 21.78 -6.03
C VAL A 102 -5.14 22.99 -5.32
N ASN A 103 -4.93 24.09 -6.06
CA ASN A 103 -4.31 25.31 -5.53
C ASN A 103 -2.97 25.06 -4.78
N GLY A 104 -2.16 24.12 -5.29
CA GLY A 104 -0.89 23.74 -4.68
C GLY A 104 -0.99 22.82 -3.46
N ALA A 105 -2.19 22.37 -3.09
CA ALA A 105 -2.41 21.43 -1.99
C ALA A 105 -2.94 20.07 -2.49
N ALA A 106 -2.36 18.99 -1.99
CA ALA A 106 -2.85 17.64 -2.26
C ALA A 106 -4.23 17.44 -1.62
N THR A 107 -5.22 17.14 -2.44
CA THR A 107 -6.62 17.00 -2.03
C THR A 107 -7.09 15.58 -2.32
N LEU A 108 -7.65 14.90 -1.32
CA LEU A 108 -7.99 13.48 -1.34
C LEU A 108 -9.50 13.26 -1.33
N THR A 109 -10.03 12.56 -2.32
CA THR A 109 -11.40 12.04 -2.35
C THR A 109 -11.37 10.55 -2.01
N PRO A 110 -11.78 10.13 -0.80
CA PRO A 110 -11.90 8.72 -0.45
C PRO A 110 -12.88 8.00 -1.39
N LEU A 111 -12.50 6.83 -1.86
CA LEU A 111 -13.39 5.98 -2.64
C LEU A 111 -14.32 5.19 -1.75
N ARG A 112 -15.54 4.96 -2.23
CA ARG A 112 -16.44 3.99 -1.60
C ARG A 112 -15.78 2.61 -1.70
N TRP A 113 -15.53 1.97 -0.57
CA TRP A 113 -14.78 0.73 -0.49
C TRP A 113 -15.43 -0.18 0.54
N ILE A 114 -15.81 -1.39 0.12
CA ILE A 114 -16.61 -2.31 0.95
C ILE A 114 -15.71 -3.27 1.74
N SER A 115 -14.66 -3.81 1.11
CA SER A 115 -13.75 -4.77 1.73
C SER A 115 -12.43 -4.88 0.97
N SER A 116 -11.41 -5.50 1.55
CA SER A 116 -10.10 -5.69 0.91
C SER A 116 -10.12 -6.55 -0.36
N GLY A 117 -11.23 -7.20 -0.69
CA GLY A 117 -11.45 -7.89 -1.96
C GLY A 117 -12.12 -7.04 -3.04
N ASP A 118 -12.57 -5.83 -2.72
CA ASP A 118 -13.26 -4.93 -3.64
C ASP A 118 -12.28 -4.32 -4.65
N LEU A 119 -12.18 -4.98 -5.81
CA LEU A 119 -11.29 -4.58 -6.90
C LEU A 119 -11.80 -3.31 -7.61
N SER A 120 -13.10 -3.02 -7.55
CA SER A 120 -13.70 -1.92 -8.33
C SER A 120 -13.18 -0.55 -7.89
N SER A 121 -13.10 -0.32 -6.58
CA SER A 121 -12.51 0.89 -6.02
C SER A 121 -11.00 0.95 -6.27
N LEU A 122 -10.30 -0.18 -6.13
CA LEU A 122 -8.85 -0.25 -6.34
C LEU A 122 -8.44 0.08 -7.78
N ALA A 123 -9.22 -0.35 -8.76
CA ALA A 123 -8.92 -0.14 -10.17
C ALA A 123 -8.88 1.34 -10.58
N THR A 124 -9.56 2.21 -9.82
CA THR A 124 -9.57 3.65 -10.07
C THR A 124 -8.69 4.43 -9.10
N ALA A 125 -8.24 3.82 -8.00
CA ALA A 125 -7.46 4.54 -6.99
C ALA A 125 -6.09 4.96 -7.53
N ASN A 126 -5.70 6.20 -7.25
CA ASN A 126 -4.34 6.71 -7.50
C ASN A 126 -3.60 7.05 -6.18
N ALA A 127 -4.23 6.80 -5.03
CA ALA A 127 -3.67 6.96 -3.69
C ALA A 127 -4.32 6.04 -2.67
N PHE A 128 -3.65 5.91 -1.51
CA PHE A 128 -4.22 5.37 -0.28
C PHE A 128 -4.11 6.36 0.87
N ILE A 129 -5.24 6.65 1.50
CA ILE A 129 -5.29 7.43 2.75
C ILE A 129 -4.91 6.50 3.91
N ARG A 130 -4.01 6.96 4.78
CA ARG A 130 -3.64 6.25 5.99
C ARG A 130 -4.63 6.55 7.11
N VAL A 131 -5.55 5.64 7.35
CA VAL A 131 -6.58 5.76 8.40
C VAL A 131 -6.11 5.04 9.65
N ALA A 132 -5.99 5.76 10.76
CA ALA A 132 -5.59 5.18 12.05
C ALA A 132 -6.62 4.15 12.57
N ALA A 133 -6.15 3.22 13.39
CA ALA A 133 -7.03 2.27 14.07
C ALA A 133 -8.00 3.00 15.00
N GLY A 134 -9.28 2.64 14.96
CA GLY A 134 -10.32 3.26 15.76
C GLY A 134 -10.72 4.67 15.29
N ALA A 135 -10.25 5.11 14.12
CA ALA A 135 -10.75 6.35 13.52
C ALA A 135 -12.25 6.19 13.23
N GLY A 136 -13.05 7.13 13.73
CA GLY A 136 -14.47 7.21 13.41
C GLY A 136 -14.69 7.99 12.11
N ARG A 137 -15.41 9.10 12.21
CA ARG A 137 -15.57 10.06 11.12
C ARG A 137 -14.40 11.05 11.07
N LEU A 138 -13.78 11.16 9.91
CA LEU A 138 -12.81 12.18 9.55
C LEU A 138 -13.52 13.22 8.67
N ALA A 139 -13.47 14.48 9.08
CA ALA A 139 -14.18 15.56 8.40
C ALA A 139 -13.43 16.03 7.13
N ARG A 140 -14.18 16.54 6.15
CA ARG A 140 -13.64 17.34 5.04
C ARG A 140 -12.70 18.41 5.57
N GLY A 141 -11.57 18.58 4.90
CA GLY A 141 -10.52 19.53 5.25
C GLY A 141 -9.54 19.00 6.31
N ALA A 142 -9.80 17.82 6.91
CA ALA A 142 -8.83 17.22 7.83
C ALA A 142 -7.52 16.91 7.12
N SER A 143 -6.41 17.25 7.78
CA SER A 143 -5.07 16.85 7.34
C SER A 143 -4.85 15.38 7.63
N ILE A 144 -4.42 14.63 6.61
CA ILE A 144 -4.18 13.20 6.71
C ILE A 144 -3.00 12.79 5.83
N GLU A 145 -2.29 11.75 6.26
CA GLU A 145 -1.24 11.13 5.46
C GLU A 145 -1.85 10.27 4.35
N PHE A 146 -1.25 10.34 3.16
CA PHE A 146 -1.59 9.46 2.05
C PHE A 146 -0.35 9.01 1.28
N ALA A 147 -0.46 7.86 0.63
CA ALA A 147 0.55 7.31 -0.27
C ALA A 147 0.05 7.38 -1.72
N PRO A 148 0.72 8.10 -2.63
CA PRO A 148 0.38 8.07 -4.06
C PRO A 148 0.80 6.73 -4.68
N THR A 149 0.07 6.27 -5.69
CA THR A 149 0.33 4.99 -6.37
C THR A 149 0.81 5.19 -7.80
N LEU A 150 0.76 6.41 -8.32
CA LEU A 150 1.35 6.80 -9.60
C LEU A 150 2.21 8.05 -9.38
N PRO A 151 3.30 8.23 -10.17
CA PRO A 151 4.01 9.50 -10.21
C PRO A 151 3.02 10.63 -10.52
N GLN A 152 3.23 11.79 -9.89
CA GLN A 152 2.33 12.94 -10.00
C GLN A 152 2.15 13.33 -11.48
N PRO A 153 0.91 13.65 -11.93
CA PRO A 153 0.71 14.22 -13.25
C PRO A 153 1.43 15.56 -13.40
#